data_AF-A0ABD6QC98-F1
#
_entry.id   AF-A0ABD6QC98-F1
#
_cell.length_a   1.000
_cell.length_b   1.000
_cell.length_c   1.000
_cell.angle_alpha   90.00
_cell.angle_beta   90.00
_cell.angle_gamma   90.00
#
_symmetry.space_group_name_H-M   'P 1'
#
loop_
_entity.id
_entity.type
_entity.pdbx_description
1 polymer ?
#
loop_
_entity_poly.entity_id
_entity_poly.type
_entity_poly.pdbx_seq_one_letter_code
_entity_poly.pdbx_strand_id
1 'polypeptide(L)'
;MAGVVALICAPSASATEVVTYEIVSDTVASATVQYQDEVRRVFAGLVRLPWRADVVVSSVRGAPPQGSQVRADWRPLRAPNRWVSVRIIHAGEVICQTTLDIGSAACYGITQRIT
;
A
#
# COMPACT_ATOMS: atom_id res chain seq x y z
N MET A 1 5.56 -24.54 -51.77
CA MET A 1 5.49 -23.33 -50.92
C MET A 1 4.84 -23.74 -49.62
N ALA A 2 5.62 -23.90 -48.54
CA ALA A 2 5.10 -24.28 -47.22
C ALA A 2 5.05 -23.03 -46.33
N GLY A 3 3.85 -22.68 -45.87
CA GLY A 3 3.60 -21.48 -45.07
C GLY A 3 4.05 -21.64 -43.63
N VAL A 4 4.80 -20.67 -43.14
CA VAL A 4 5.21 -20.56 -41.73
C VAL A 4 4.05 -19.93 -40.94
N VAL A 5 3.51 -20.66 -39.98
CA VAL A 5 2.52 -20.15 -39.01
C VAL A 5 3.29 -19.45 -37.89
N ALA A 6 3.16 -18.12 -37.80
CA ALA A 6 3.72 -17.35 -36.69
C ALA A 6 2.78 -17.46 -35.48
N LEU A 7 3.22 -18.16 -34.43
CA LEU A 7 2.60 -18.12 -33.10
C LEU A 7 2.88 -16.75 -32.49
N ILE A 8 1.90 -15.86 -32.58
CA ILE A 8 1.91 -14.58 -31.88
C ILE A 8 1.71 -14.89 -30.39
N CYS A 9 2.80 -14.92 -29.64
CA CYS A 9 2.77 -14.97 -28.18
C CYS A 9 2.16 -13.63 -27.71
N ALA A 10 0.89 -13.63 -27.33
CA ALA A 10 0.29 -12.45 -26.72
C ALA A 10 1.06 -12.16 -25.43
N PRO A 11 1.55 -10.92 -25.21
CA PRO A 11 2.11 -10.57 -23.92
C PRO A 11 1.02 -10.83 -22.88
N SER A 12 1.35 -11.58 -21.84
CA SER A 12 0.54 -11.63 -20.63
C SER A 12 0.38 -10.19 -20.15
N ALA A 13 -0.78 -9.60 -20.42
CA ALA A 13 -1.15 -8.30 -19.90
C ALA A 13 -1.35 -8.47 -18.40
N SER A 14 -0.27 -8.41 -17.63
CA SER A 14 -0.36 -8.13 -16.21
C SER A 14 -0.97 -6.74 -16.12
N ALA A 15 -2.22 -6.65 -15.69
CA ALA A 15 -2.82 -5.36 -15.39
C ALA A 15 -1.92 -4.72 -14.32
N THR A 16 -1.16 -3.71 -14.71
CA THR A 16 -0.38 -2.89 -13.79
C THR A 16 -1.37 -2.17 -12.88
N GLU A 17 -1.73 -2.79 -11.76
CA GLU A 17 -2.65 -2.18 -10.80
C GLU A 17 -1.87 -1.19 -9.94
N VAL A 18 -2.33 0.05 -9.90
CA VAL A 18 -1.71 1.12 -9.12
C VAL A 18 -2.56 1.40 -7.89
N VAL A 19 -1.96 1.32 -6.72
CA VAL A 19 -2.56 1.77 -5.46
C VAL A 19 -1.86 3.02 -4.96
N THR A 20 -2.63 3.90 -4.35
CA THR A 20 -2.07 4.99 -3.58
C THR A 20 -2.06 4.58 -2.11
N TYR A 21 -0.86 4.51 -1.53
CA TYR A 21 -0.69 4.46 -0.10
C TYR A 21 -0.69 5.87 0.46
N GLU A 22 -1.54 6.12 1.45
CA GLU A 22 -1.64 7.42 2.11
C GLU A 22 -1.58 7.23 3.62
N ILE A 23 -0.76 8.04 4.28
CA ILE A 23 -0.58 8.02 5.73
C ILE A 23 -0.69 9.44 6.24
N VAL A 24 -1.66 9.68 7.10
CA VAL A 24 -1.99 11.02 7.60
C VAL A 24 -2.04 11.04 9.12
N SER A 25 -1.60 12.16 9.68
CA SER A 25 -1.72 12.51 11.09
C SER A 25 -1.55 14.02 11.22
N ASP A 26 -2.29 14.62 12.13
CA ASP A 26 -2.13 16.02 12.53
C ASP A 26 -1.21 16.19 13.76
N THR A 27 -0.98 15.12 14.51
CA THR A 27 -0.30 15.12 15.81
C THR A 27 1.06 14.42 15.77
N VAL A 28 1.25 13.48 14.83
CA VAL A 28 2.50 12.75 14.63
C VAL A 28 3.20 13.29 13.39
N ALA A 29 4.35 13.95 13.58
CA ALA A 29 5.07 14.58 12.48
C ALA A 29 5.78 13.58 11.54
N SER A 30 6.10 12.39 12.03
CA SER A 30 6.84 11.39 11.26
C SER A 30 6.53 9.96 11.67
N ALA A 31 6.57 9.04 10.72
CA ALA A 31 6.44 7.61 10.96
C ALA A 31 7.41 6.80 10.10
N THR A 32 7.75 5.60 10.54
CA THR A 32 8.39 4.60 9.70
C THR A 32 7.32 3.90 8.88
N VAL A 33 7.53 3.79 7.57
CA VAL A 33 6.56 3.23 6.64
C VAL A 33 7.12 1.99 5.98
N GLN A 34 6.29 0.96 5.90
CA GLN A 34 6.56 -0.27 5.16
C GLN A 34 5.42 -0.48 4.19
N TYR A 35 5.70 -0.72 2.93
CA TYR A 35 4.68 -0.98 1.93
C TYR A 35 5.12 -2.04 0.94
N GLN A 36 4.17 -2.67 0.26
CA GLN A 36 4.44 -3.65 -0.79
C GLN A 36 4.40 -2.97 -2.16
N ASP A 37 5.46 -3.14 -2.94
CA ASP A 37 5.47 -2.88 -4.39
C ASP A 37 5.35 -4.21 -5.17
N GLU A 38 5.35 -4.12 -6.51
CA GLU A 38 5.26 -5.27 -7.41
C GLU A 38 6.33 -6.35 -7.15
N VAL A 39 7.50 -5.97 -6.66
CA VAL A 39 8.68 -6.84 -6.57
C VAL A 39 8.93 -7.27 -5.13
N ARG A 40 8.77 -6.36 -4.16
CA ARG A 40 9.22 -6.53 -2.78
C ARG A 40 8.52 -5.59 -1.80
N ARG A 41 8.76 -5.88 -0.53
CA ARG A 41 8.44 -4.96 0.56
C ARG A 41 9.49 -3.84 0.61
N VAL A 42 9.04 -2.60 0.53
CA VAL A 42 9.85 -1.39 0.66
C VAL A 42 9.74 -0.85 2.07
N PHE A 43 10.86 -0.33 2.57
CA PHE A 43 10.96 0.33 3.87
C PHE A 43 11.39 1.79 3.67
N ALA A 44 10.55 2.71 4.13
CA ALA A 44 10.83 4.14 4.16
C ALA A 44 10.88 4.60 5.62
N GLY A 45 12.09 4.78 6.15
CA GLY A 45 12.30 5.18 7.54
C GLY A 45 11.99 6.66 7.78
N LEU A 46 11.30 6.96 8.88
CA LEU A 46 11.08 8.32 9.39
C LEU A 46 10.61 9.34 8.33
N VAL A 47 9.63 8.98 7.52
CA VAL A 47 9.02 9.91 6.57
C VAL A 47 8.16 10.94 7.31
N ARG A 48 8.10 12.16 6.78
CA ARG A 48 7.21 13.22 7.30
C ARG A 48 5.77 12.96 6.91
N LEU A 49 4.84 13.20 7.83
CA LEU A 49 3.40 13.12 7.58
C LEU A 49 2.83 14.51 7.23
N PRO A 50 1.85 14.61 6.31
CA PRO A 50 1.25 13.51 5.56
C PRO A 50 2.20 12.94 4.50
N TRP A 51 2.16 11.62 4.32
CA TRP A 51 2.95 10.90 3.33
C TRP A 51 2.04 10.18 2.34
N ARG A 52 2.43 10.20 1.07
CA ARG A 52 1.68 9.58 -0.02
C ARG A 52 2.62 8.97 -1.05
N ALA A 53 2.29 7.79 -1.56
CA ALA A 53 3.02 7.15 -2.66
C ALA A 53 2.07 6.36 -3.56
N ASP A 54 2.20 6.57 -4.86
CA ASP A 54 1.54 5.76 -5.89
C ASP A 54 2.47 4.60 -6.26
N VAL A 55 1.99 3.37 -6.11
CA VAL A 55 2.80 2.15 -6.19
C VAL A 55 2.09 1.11 -7.04
N VAL A 56 2.84 0.52 -7.97
CA VAL A 56 2.40 -0.65 -8.73
C VAL A 56 2.44 -1.87 -7.80
N VAL A 57 1.37 -2.66 -7.80
CA VAL A 57 1.26 -3.91 -7.06
C VAL A 57 0.83 -5.03 -7.99
N SER A 58 1.25 -6.27 -7.70
CA SER A 58 0.88 -7.43 -8.53
C SER A 58 -0.60 -7.78 -8.40
N SER A 59 -1.20 -7.56 -7.23
CA SER A 59 -2.63 -7.74 -7.02
C SER A 59 -3.12 -6.82 -5.91
N VAL A 60 -4.09 -5.97 -6.19
CA VAL A 60 -4.62 -5.01 -5.19
C VAL A 60 -5.23 -5.74 -4.00
N ARG A 61 -6.04 -6.76 -4.26
CA ARG A 61 -6.78 -7.54 -3.25
C ARG A 61 -6.17 -8.91 -2.96
N GLY A 62 -4.97 -9.18 -3.48
CA GLY A 62 -4.26 -10.44 -3.26
C GLY A 62 -3.82 -10.64 -1.80
N ALA A 63 -3.51 -11.88 -1.45
CA ALA A 63 -2.89 -12.17 -0.17
C ALA A 63 -1.43 -11.66 -0.14
N PRO A 64 -0.86 -11.34 1.04
CA PRO A 64 0.56 -11.11 1.17
C PRO A 64 1.41 -12.31 0.69
N PRO A 65 2.56 -12.08 0.02
CA PRO A 65 3.18 -10.79 -0.27
C PRO A 65 2.71 -10.11 -1.55
N GLN A 66 1.88 -10.71 -2.40
CA GLN A 66 1.50 -10.14 -3.70
C GLN A 66 0.43 -9.03 -3.59
N GLY A 67 -0.28 -9.01 -2.45
CA GLY A 67 -1.33 -8.05 -2.10
C GLY A 67 -0.83 -6.65 -1.76
N SER A 68 -1.66 -5.62 -2.06
CA SER A 68 -1.41 -4.27 -1.56
C SER A 68 -1.39 -4.22 -0.02
N GLN A 69 -0.34 -3.64 0.52
CA GLN A 69 -0.05 -3.62 1.95
C GLN A 69 0.69 -2.35 2.31
N VAL A 70 0.29 -1.74 3.41
CA VAL A 70 1.01 -0.61 3.99
C VAL A 70 0.92 -0.66 5.50
N ARG A 71 2.01 -0.28 6.15
CA ARG A 71 2.15 -0.22 7.60
C ARG A 71 2.88 1.04 7.99
N ALA A 72 2.35 1.75 8.97
CA ALA A 72 3.00 2.84 9.67
C ALA A 72 3.40 2.37 11.08
N ASP A 73 4.59 2.79 11.52
CA ASP A 73 5.09 2.59 12.88
C ASP A 73 5.65 3.91 13.42
N TRP A 74 5.06 4.37 14.52
CA TRP A 74 5.45 5.58 15.24
C TRP A 74 5.56 5.29 16.74
N ARG A 75 5.87 4.04 17.13
CA ARG A 75 5.97 3.62 18.53
C ARG A 75 6.82 4.54 19.41
N PRO A 76 7.93 5.14 18.93
CA PRO A 76 8.71 6.09 19.74
C PRO A 76 7.95 7.38 20.07
N LEU A 77 6.97 7.77 19.25
CA LEU A 77 6.19 9.00 19.38
C LEU A 77 4.77 8.76 19.92
N ARG A 78 4.41 7.50 20.25
CA ARG A 78 3.05 7.15 20.69
C ARG A 78 2.69 7.85 22.00
N ALA A 79 1.48 8.40 22.06
CA ALA A 79 0.87 8.97 23.24
C ALA A 79 -0.66 8.99 23.04
N PRO A 80 -1.47 9.15 24.10
CA PRO A 80 -2.90 9.37 23.95
C PRO A 80 -3.19 10.49 22.95
N ASN A 81 -4.17 10.28 22.07
CA ASN A 81 -4.56 11.20 20.99
C ASN A 81 -3.50 11.43 19.89
N ARG A 82 -2.38 10.68 19.87
CA ARG A 82 -1.41 10.70 18.77
C ARG A 82 -1.72 9.60 17.76
N TRP A 83 -2.76 9.87 16.99
CA TRP A 83 -3.29 8.93 16.01
C TRP A 83 -2.52 9.03 14.69
N VAL A 84 -2.48 7.93 13.95
CA VAL A 84 -2.07 7.88 12.56
C VAL A 84 -3.12 7.08 11.80
N SER A 85 -3.58 7.62 10.68
CA SER A 85 -4.49 6.94 9.76
C SER A 85 -3.71 6.44 8.55
N VAL A 86 -3.85 5.15 8.27
CA VAL A 86 -3.22 4.49 7.12
C VAL A 86 -4.32 4.10 6.15
N ARG A 87 -4.15 4.44 4.87
CA ARG A 87 -5.12 4.22 3.81
C ARG A 87 -4.48 3.55 2.60
N ILE A 88 -5.25 2.69 1.95
CA ILE A 88 -4.99 2.17 0.61
C ILE A 88 -6.13 2.65 -0.28
N ILE A 89 -5.79 3.37 -1.33
CA ILE A 89 -6.73 3.90 -2.31
C ILE A 89 -6.47 3.20 -3.64
N HIS A 90 -7.52 2.70 -4.28
CA HIS A 90 -7.45 2.07 -5.59
C HIS A 90 -8.59 2.63 -6.46
N ALA A 91 -8.27 3.06 -7.68
CA ALA A 91 -9.25 3.67 -8.60
C ALA A 91 -10.07 4.82 -7.98
N GLY A 92 -9.47 5.60 -7.07
CA GLY A 92 -10.14 6.70 -6.36
C GLY A 92 -10.96 6.29 -5.13
N GLU A 93 -11.10 5.00 -4.85
CA GLU A 93 -11.82 4.50 -3.68
C GLU A 93 -10.87 4.05 -2.57
N VAL A 94 -11.20 4.39 -1.33
CA VAL A 94 -10.49 3.89 -0.14
C VAL A 94 -10.91 2.43 0.09
N ILE A 95 -10.04 1.49 -0.24
CA ILE A 95 -10.30 0.05 -0.06
C ILE A 95 -9.93 -0.45 1.33
N CYS A 96 -9.01 0.25 2.01
CA CYS A 96 -8.68 0.02 3.42
C CYS A 96 -8.32 1.35 4.08
N GLN A 97 -8.84 1.59 5.28
CA GLN A 97 -8.46 2.63 6.20
C GLN A 97 -8.42 2.09 7.63
N THR A 98 -7.33 2.36 8.32
CA THR A 98 -7.19 2.05 9.75
C THR A 98 -6.57 3.23 10.46
N THR A 99 -7.28 3.75 11.46
CA THR A 99 -6.81 4.83 12.33
C THR A 99 -6.57 4.30 13.73
N LEU A 100 -5.35 4.43 14.23
CA LEU A 100 -4.97 3.97 15.57
C LEU A 100 -4.04 4.97 16.24
N ASP A 101 -4.00 4.99 17.57
CA ASP A 101 -3.13 5.82 18.42
C ASP A 101 -2.12 4.99 19.24
N ILE A 102 -2.09 3.67 19.03
CA ILE A 102 -1.25 2.72 19.78
C ILE A 102 0.21 2.62 19.29
N GLY A 103 0.63 3.44 18.32
CA GLY A 103 2.00 3.46 17.80
C GLY A 103 2.26 2.60 16.56
N SER A 104 1.28 1.85 16.06
CA SER A 104 1.38 1.17 14.75
C SER A 104 0.00 0.94 14.15
N ALA A 105 -0.10 1.10 12.83
CA ALA A 105 -1.29 0.81 12.06
C ALA A 105 -0.88 0.12 10.75
N ALA A 106 -1.69 -0.83 10.31
CA ALA A 106 -1.47 -1.55 9.07
C ALA A 106 -2.79 -1.73 8.33
N CYS A 107 -2.71 -1.70 7.01
CA CYS A 107 -3.81 -1.96 6.10
C CYS A 107 -3.37 -2.99 5.06
N TYR A 108 -4.30 -3.86 4.70
CA TYR A 108 -4.12 -4.93 3.73
C TYR A 108 -5.27 -4.85 2.72
N GLY A 109 -5.00 -4.74 1.43
CA GLY A 109 -6.05 -4.58 0.42
C GLY A 109 -7.00 -5.79 0.30
N ILE A 110 -6.55 -6.99 0.72
CA ILE A 110 -7.40 -8.18 0.82
C ILE A 110 -8.50 -8.04 1.89
N THR A 111 -8.25 -7.26 2.94
CA THR A 111 -9.18 -7.09 4.05
C THR A 111 -9.78 -5.69 3.98
N GLN A 112 -10.94 -5.57 3.35
CA GLN A 112 -11.66 -4.30 3.35
C GLN A 112 -12.02 -3.93 4.79
N ARG A 113 -11.41 -2.87 5.29
CA ARG A 113 -11.64 -2.33 6.63
C ARG A 113 -11.59 -0.83 6.53
N ILE A 114 -12.65 -0.15 6.93
CA ILE A 114 -12.70 1.32 6.98
C ILE A 114 -13.05 1.67 8.42
N THR A 115 -12.05 2.11 9.19
CA THR A 115 -12.18 2.48 10.62
C THR A 115 -11.40 3.74 10.96
#